data_AF-A0A419HB23-F1
#
_entry.id   AF-A0A419HB23-F1
#
_cell.length_a   1.000
_cell.length_b   1.000
_cell.length_c   1.000
_cell.angle_alpha   90.00
_cell.angle_beta   90.00
_cell.angle_gamma   90.00
#
_symmetry.space_group_name_H-M   'P 1'
#
loop_
_entity.id
_entity.type
_entity.pdbx_description
1 polymer ?
#
loop_
_entity_poly.entity_id
_entity_poly.type
_entity_poly.pdbx_seq_one_letter_code
_entity_poly.pdbx_strand_id
1 'polypeptide(L)'
;MSPEHILGLLLPHRRATDHAPPQAFGPQLDRLHALVDAGQPIVFTLPGFPCKSPNPAKVLGRLPDAGERLALRFLHDLCTRIAEVYPPGARMLICSDGHVFGDLIGVPDDHIDEYAAELHALIHTERLDSLGLFDLRDVLGATSCADKRGRIDAEYAPTLDEVRAQARGDEQARRLYLGITRFLFEDTADFDGTRSALQRRCRDRAYSVVRRSIAWGRVVQRHHPDALRLSIHPQPAGSAKFGIRLLDTPDVWTTPWHSCVLRHPGGRVELLPRHRAERLGSVVSRDGRPDHFQAIRPIREMTILSAGTAAQRTHDERLGPPPKRVSTGA
;
A
#
# COMPACT_ATOMS: atom_id res chain seq x y z
N MET A 1 -16.01 -20.46 16.73
CA MET A 1 -15.35 -19.14 16.87
C MET A 1 -16.15 -18.13 16.07
N SER A 2 -16.30 -16.89 16.53
CA SER A 2 -17.15 -15.92 15.83
C SER A 2 -16.40 -15.26 14.66
N PRO A 3 -16.94 -15.31 13.42
CA PRO A 3 -16.46 -14.56 12.25
C PRO A 3 -16.18 -13.07 12.51
N GLU A 4 -16.90 -12.47 13.46
CA GLU A 4 -16.73 -11.09 13.89
C GLU A 4 -15.35 -10.84 14.51
N HIS A 5 -14.77 -11.81 15.22
CA HIS A 5 -13.43 -11.68 15.76
C HIS A 5 -12.39 -11.62 14.62
N ILE A 6 -12.54 -12.47 13.60
CA ILE A 6 -11.65 -12.46 12.43
C ILE A 6 -11.77 -11.14 11.67
N LEU A 7 -13.00 -10.64 11.46
CA LEU A 7 -13.20 -9.31 10.88
C LEU A 7 -12.56 -8.21 11.75
N GLY A 8 -12.64 -8.34 13.08
CA GLY A 8 -11.99 -7.45 14.04
C GLY A 8 -10.47 -7.33 13.87
N LEU A 9 -9.80 -8.37 13.36
CA LEU A 9 -8.37 -8.32 13.02
C LEU A 9 -8.09 -7.54 11.72
N LEU A 10 -9.06 -7.43 10.81
CA LEU A 10 -8.94 -6.71 9.53
C LEU A 10 -9.25 -5.21 9.67
N LEU A 11 -10.25 -4.87 10.49
CA LEU A 11 -10.77 -3.50 10.59
C LEU A 11 -9.73 -2.42 10.98
N PRO A 12 -8.76 -2.66 11.87
CA PRO A 12 -7.69 -1.70 12.18
C PRO A 12 -6.84 -1.33 10.96
N HIS A 13 -6.82 -2.18 9.94
CA HIS A 13 -6.06 -2.01 8.71
C HIS A 13 -6.94 -1.57 7.53
N ARG A 14 -8.22 -1.25 7.76
CA ARG A 14 -9.16 -0.88 6.70
C ARG A 14 -8.72 0.39 5.97
N ARG A 15 -8.53 0.29 4.66
CA ARG A 15 -8.29 1.40 3.74
C ARG A 15 -9.62 1.94 3.24
N ALA A 16 -10.05 3.08 3.78
CA ALA A 16 -11.30 3.71 3.39
C ALA A 16 -11.30 5.22 3.65
N THR A 17 -12.34 5.89 3.16
CA THR A 17 -12.56 7.33 3.37
C THR A 17 -13.70 7.63 4.34
N ASP A 18 -14.32 6.59 4.90
CA ASP A 18 -15.48 6.61 5.80
C ASP A 18 -15.15 5.86 7.10
N HIS A 19 -15.94 6.14 8.14
CA HIS A 19 -15.96 5.35 9.37
C HIS A 19 -17.23 4.50 9.37
N ALA A 20 -17.08 3.18 9.46
CA ALA A 20 -18.19 2.25 9.42
C ALA A 20 -18.03 1.19 10.53
N PRO A 21 -19.12 0.83 11.22
CA PRO A 21 -19.07 -0.18 12.27
C PRO A 21 -18.96 -1.60 11.66
N PRO A 22 -18.55 -2.62 12.44
CA PRO A 22 -18.35 -3.99 11.94
C PRO A 22 -19.57 -4.58 11.21
N GLN A 23 -20.79 -4.21 11.60
CA GLN A 23 -22.04 -4.71 11.01
C GLN A 23 -22.24 -4.23 9.56
N ALA A 24 -21.53 -3.18 9.13
CA ALA A 24 -21.61 -2.67 7.76
C ALA A 24 -20.79 -3.51 6.76
N PHE A 25 -20.12 -4.58 7.21
CA PHE A 25 -19.29 -5.47 6.39
C PHE A 25 -19.99 -6.82 6.11
N GLY A 26 -21.30 -6.77 5.85
CA GLY A 26 -22.15 -7.93 5.54
C GLY A 26 -21.50 -8.91 4.56
N PRO A 27 -21.06 -8.46 3.36
CA PRO A 27 -20.43 -9.37 2.39
C PRO A 27 -19.20 -10.12 2.93
N GLN A 28 -18.40 -9.49 3.79
CA GLN A 28 -17.25 -10.13 4.41
C GLN A 28 -17.67 -11.08 5.53
N LEU A 29 -18.63 -10.67 6.36
CA LEU A 29 -19.17 -11.51 7.43
C LEU A 29 -19.83 -12.76 6.87
N ASP A 30 -20.71 -12.63 5.88
CA ASP A 30 -21.39 -13.75 5.23
C ASP A 30 -20.38 -14.78 4.71
N ARG A 31 -19.29 -14.29 4.11
CA ARG A 31 -18.24 -15.15 3.60
C ARG A 31 -17.42 -15.82 4.70
N LEU A 32 -17.10 -15.08 5.76
CA LEU A 32 -16.41 -15.63 6.92
C LEU A 32 -17.28 -16.68 7.63
N HIS A 33 -18.58 -16.44 7.81
CA HIS A 33 -19.53 -17.41 8.35
C HIS A 33 -19.51 -18.70 7.53
N ALA A 34 -19.68 -18.61 6.21
CA ALA A 34 -19.67 -19.78 5.34
C ALA A 34 -18.38 -20.62 5.45
N LEU A 35 -17.21 -19.97 5.50
CA LEU A 35 -15.92 -20.67 5.62
C LEU A 35 -15.68 -21.25 7.01
N VAL A 36 -16.01 -20.49 8.06
CA VAL A 36 -15.82 -20.90 9.45
C VAL A 36 -16.74 -22.07 9.81
N ASP A 37 -18.02 -22.00 9.42
CA ASP A 37 -19.00 -23.08 9.66
C ASP A 37 -18.61 -24.37 8.93
N ALA A 38 -18.00 -24.25 7.75
CA ALA A 38 -17.48 -25.38 6.99
C ALA A 38 -16.10 -25.89 7.48
N GLY A 39 -15.48 -25.23 8.47
CA GLY A 39 -14.15 -25.58 8.95
C GLY A 39 -13.04 -25.41 7.91
N GLN A 40 -13.25 -24.54 6.91
CA GLN A 40 -12.31 -24.35 5.79
C GLN A 40 -11.31 -23.22 6.05
N PRO A 41 -10.04 -23.38 5.63
CA PRO A 41 -9.07 -22.29 5.68
C PRO A 41 -9.58 -21.04 4.96
N ILE A 42 -9.35 -19.87 5.55
CA ILE A 42 -9.76 -18.61 4.95
C ILE A 42 -8.75 -18.22 3.86
N VAL A 43 -9.21 -18.09 2.62
CA VAL A 43 -8.38 -17.60 1.52
C VAL A 43 -8.71 -16.15 1.24
N PHE A 44 -7.70 -15.28 1.30
CA PHE A 44 -7.78 -13.90 0.83
C PHE A 44 -7.16 -13.79 -0.56
N THR A 45 -7.80 -13.04 -1.46
CA THR A 45 -7.16 -12.61 -2.72
C THR A 45 -6.87 -11.12 -2.66
N LEU A 46 -5.66 -10.71 -3.01
CA LEU A 46 -5.23 -9.32 -3.01
C LEU A 46 -4.57 -8.96 -4.34
N PRO A 47 -5.29 -8.31 -5.26
CA PRO A 47 -4.66 -7.69 -6.43
C PRO A 47 -3.68 -6.59 -6.01
N GLY A 48 -2.45 -6.67 -6.51
CA GLY A 48 -1.38 -5.72 -6.24
C GLY A 48 0.00 -6.34 -6.37
N PHE A 49 1.05 -5.57 -6.01
CA PHE A 49 2.45 -5.91 -6.28
C PHE A 49 2.74 -6.15 -7.79
N PRO A 50 2.41 -5.20 -8.69
CA PRO A 50 2.62 -5.36 -10.12
C PRO A 50 4.09 -5.28 -10.52
N CYS A 51 4.72 -4.16 -10.16
CA CYS A 51 6.08 -3.74 -10.46
C CYS A 51 6.32 -2.39 -9.76
N LYS A 52 7.56 -1.95 -9.61
CA LYS A 52 7.86 -0.58 -9.16
C LYS A 52 7.41 0.47 -10.18
N SER A 53 7.06 1.66 -9.69
CA SER A 53 6.78 2.85 -10.52
C SER A 53 7.93 3.10 -11.51
N PRO A 54 7.64 3.44 -12.77
CA PRO A 54 8.67 3.82 -13.74
C PRO A 54 9.30 5.19 -13.44
N ASN A 55 8.76 5.97 -12.50
CA ASN A 55 9.32 7.26 -12.13
C ASN A 55 10.44 7.10 -11.07
N PRO A 56 11.71 7.35 -11.43
CA PRO A 56 12.83 7.21 -10.49
C PRO A 56 12.77 8.22 -9.34
N ALA A 57 12.00 9.30 -9.43
CA ALA A 57 11.79 10.24 -8.32
C ALA A 57 10.81 9.71 -7.24
N LYS A 58 10.16 8.57 -7.48
CA LYS A 58 9.22 7.94 -6.54
C LYS A 58 9.82 6.73 -5.82
N VAL A 59 10.70 5.96 -6.48
CA VAL A 59 11.18 4.66 -6.01
C VAL A 59 12.72 4.55 -6.02
N LEU A 60 13.27 3.64 -5.22
CA LEU A 60 14.72 3.42 -5.12
C LEU A 60 15.31 2.66 -6.32
N GLY A 61 14.52 1.81 -6.96
CA GLY A 61 14.90 1.00 -8.10
C GLY A 61 13.68 0.29 -8.70
N ARG A 62 13.93 -0.68 -9.59
CA ARG A 62 12.88 -1.46 -10.28
C ARG A 62 12.44 -2.69 -9.49
N LEU A 63 13.30 -3.20 -8.61
CA LEU A 63 13.07 -4.41 -7.83
C LEU A 63 12.39 -4.08 -6.49
N PRO A 64 11.72 -5.07 -5.85
CA PRO A 64 11.20 -4.94 -4.49
C PRO A 64 12.27 -4.44 -3.50
N ASP A 65 11.86 -3.56 -2.59
CA ASP A 65 12.72 -3.01 -1.53
C ASP A 65 12.08 -3.20 -0.14
N ALA A 66 12.48 -2.42 0.86
CA ALA A 66 11.90 -2.53 2.20
C ALA A 66 10.38 -2.35 2.23
N GLY A 67 9.81 -1.60 1.28
CA GLY A 67 8.37 -1.36 1.19
C GLY A 67 7.61 -2.66 0.96
N GLU A 68 7.95 -3.39 -0.10
CA GLU A 68 7.31 -4.67 -0.42
C GLU A 68 7.54 -5.67 0.71
N ARG A 69 8.77 -5.74 1.20
CA ARG A 69 9.14 -6.65 2.28
C ARG A 69 8.33 -6.45 3.55
N LEU A 70 8.20 -5.21 4.03
CA LEU A 70 7.39 -4.92 5.22
C LEU A 70 5.91 -5.20 4.97
N ALA A 71 5.41 -4.91 3.75
CA ALA A 71 4.03 -5.20 3.38
C ALA A 71 3.74 -6.70 3.34
N LEU A 72 4.65 -7.51 2.80
CA LEU A 72 4.54 -8.97 2.79
C LEU A 72 4.53 -9.53 4.22
N ARG A 73 5.45 -9.08 5.09
CA ARG A 73 5.45 -9.47 6.51
C ARG A 73 4.14 -9.11 7.20
N PHE A 74 3.64 -7.90 6.98
CA PHE A 74 2.34 -7.49 7.52
C PHE A 74 1.20 -8.45 7.11
N LEU A 75 1.13 -8.81 5.83
CA LEU A 75 0.11 -9.75 5.33
C LEU A 75 0.30 -11.15 5.93
N HIS A 76 1.54 -11.61 6.07
CA HIS A 76 1.87 -12.88 6.70
C HIS A 76 1.44 -12.90 8.17
N ASP A 77 1.83 -11.88 8.93
CA ASP A 77 1.51 -11.72 10.36
C ASP A 77 0.00 -11.64 10.58
N LEU A 78 -0.74 -11.00 9.66
CA LEU A 78 -2.19 -10.98 9.70
C LEU A 78 -2.78 -12.39 9.58
N CYS A 79 -2.28 -13.21 8.66
CA CYS A 79 -2.70 -14.61 8.55
C CYS A 79 -2.33 -15.41 9.81
N THR A 80 -1.13 -15.18 10.38
CA THR A 80 -0.68 -15.83 11.62
C THR A 80 -1.61 -15.50 12.79
N ARG A 81 -1.97 -14.23 12.98
CA ARG A 81 -2.95 -13.81 14.00
C ARG A 81 -4.34 -14.43 13.81
N ILE A 82 -4.76 -14.62 12.56
CA ILE A 82 -6.02 -15.35 12.29
C ILE A 82 -5.87 -16.82 12.68
N ALA A 83 -4.73 -17.45 12.42
CA ALA A 83 -4.48 -18.85 12.78
C ALA A 83 -4.41 -19.10 14.29
N GLU A 84 -3.98 -18.11 15.08
CA GLU A 84 -3.99 -18.16 16.55
C GLU A 84 -5.39 -18.30 17.13
N VAL A 85 -6.39 -17.75 16.43
CA VAL A 85 -7.79 -17.81 16.86
C VAL A 85 -8.53 -18.93 16.10
N TYR A 86 -8.33 -19.08 14.80
CA TYR A 86 -9.04 -20.02 13.94
C TYR A 86 -8.11 -21.15 13.47
N PRO A 87 -8.20 -22.39 14.00
CA PRO A 87 -7.20 -23.43 13.72
C PRO A 87 -6.97 -23.79 12.25
N PRO A 88 -7.99 -23.83 11.35
CA PRO A 88 -7.76 -24.02 9.92
C PRO A 88 -6.92 -22.90 9.27
N GLY A 89 -6.82 -21.74 9.94
CA GLY A 89 -5.94 -20.65 9.58
C GLY A 89 -6.43 -19.82 8.39
N ALA A 90 -5.49 -19.02 7.88
CA ALA A 90 -5.72 -18.19 6.71
C ALA A 90 -4.52 -18.19 5.77
N ARG A 91 -4.79 -17.95 4.48
CA ARG A 91 -3.79 -17.78 3.44
C ARG A 91 -4.05 -16.49 2.66
N MET A 92 -2.98 -15.84 2.23
CA MET A 92 -3.03 -14.66 1.39
C MET A 92 -2.52 -14.99 -0.01
N LEU A 93 -3.39 -14.91 -1.01
CA LEU A 93 -3.02 -15.04 -2.41
C LEU A 93 -2.87 -13.64 -3.02
N ILE A 94 -1.63 -13.25 -3.30
CA ILE A 94 -1.32 -11.99 -3.97
C ILE A 94 -1.52 -12.20 -5.47
N CYS A 95 -2.52 -11.51 -6.02
CA CYS A 95 -2.88 -11.61 -7.43
C CYS A 95 -2.15 -10.54 -8.23
N SER A 96 -0.88 -10.77 -8.56
CA SER A 96 -0.04 -9.77 -9.24
C SER A 96 -0.65 -9.35 -10.57
N ASP A 97 -0.72 -8.05 -10.76
CA ASP A 97 -1.34 -7.39 -11.90
C ASP A 97 -0.33 -6.69 -12.82
N GLY A 98 0.97 -7.02 -12.68
CA GLY A 98 2.04 -6.45 -13.50
C GLY A 98 1.84 -6.69 -14.99
N HIS A 99 1.81 -7.95 -15.42
CA HIS A 99 1.61 -8.30 -16.83
C HIS A 99 0.22 -7.95 -17.35
N VAL A 100 -0.75 -7.71 -16.46
CA VAL A 100 -2.06 -7.17 -16.83
C VAL A 100 -1.90 -5.74 -17.36
N PHE A 101 -1.06 -4.92 -16.72
CA PHE A 101 -1.02 -3.47 -16.98
C PHE A 101 0.23 -2.96 -17.70
N GLY A 102 1.30 -3.74 -17.87
CA GLY A 102 2.61 -3.26 -18.34
C GLY A 102 2.57 -2.26 -19.50
N ASP A 103 1.79 -2.57 -20.54
CA ASP A 103 1.56 -1.70 -21.71
C ASP A 103 0.88 -0.36 -21.36
N LEU A 104 -0.07 -0.36 -20.43
CA LEU A 104 -0.80 0.83 -19.99
C LEU A 104 0.01 1.70 -19.03
N ILE A 105 0.87 1.11 -18.20
CA ILE A 105 1.69 1.85 -17.24
C ILE A 105 3.08 2.20 -17.77
N GLY A 106 3.46 1.69 -18.95
CA GLY A 106 4.74 1.97 -19.58
C GLY A 106 5.90 1.24 -18.92
N VAL A 107 5.66 0.04 -18.39
CA VAL A 107 6.68 -0.83 -17.79
C VAL A 107 6.86 -2.06 -18.68
N PRO A 108 8.06 -2.30 -19.20
CA PRO A 108 8.41 -3.51 -19.97
C PRO A 108 8.08 -4.81 -19.22
N ASP A 109 7.70 -5.86 -19.97
CA ASP A 109 7.33 -7.16 -19.39
C ASP A 109 8.52 -7.85 -18.69
N ASP A 110 9.76 -7.68 -19.17
CA ASP A 110 10.97 -8.20 -18.53
C ASP A 110 11.23 -7.57 -17.14
N HIS A 111 10.98 -6.26 -16.99
CA HIS A 111 11.04 -5.62 -15.66
C HIS A 111 9.99 -6.17 -14.69
N ILE A 112 8.81 -6.55 -15.21
CA ILE A 112 7.76 -7.18 -14.41
C ILE A 112 8.17 -8.59 -14.00
N ASP A 113 8.77 -9.35 -14.91
CA ASP A 113 9.31 -10.69 -14.62
C ASP A 113 10.40 -10.63 -13.54
N GLU A 114 11.35 -9.69 -13.64
CA GLU A 114 12.39 -9.47 -12.64
C GLU A 114 11.81 -9.10 -11.27
N TYR A 115 10.84 -8.18 -11.23
CA TYR A 115 10.17 -7.79 -9.99
C TYR A 115 9.44 -8.99 -9.35
N ALA A 116 8.72 -9.78 -10.15
CA ALA A 116 8.00 -10.95 -9.67
C ALA A 116 8.95 -12.04 -9.15
N ALA A 117 10.08 -12.27 -9.82
CA ALA A 117 11.10 -13.23 -9.38
C ALA A 117 11.69 -12.82 -8.02
N GLU A 118 12.02 -11.54 -7.83
CA GLU A 118 12.50 -11.03 -6.54
C GLU A 118 11.43 -11.07 -5.45
N LEU A 119 10.15 -10.84 -5.80
CA LEU A 119 9.04 -10.98 -4.84
C LEU A 119 8.90 -12.43 -4.35
N HIS A 120 9.00 -13.41 -5.26
CA HIS A 120 9.06 -14.83 -4.91
C HIS A 120 10.26 -15.13 -4.01
N ALA A 121 11.45 -14.62 -4.35
CA ALA A 121 12.66 -14.82 -3.56
C ALA A 121 12.54 -14.22 -2.15
N LEU A 122 11.91 -13.05 -2.00
CA LEU A 122 11.63 -12.43 -0.71
C LEU A 122 10.67 -13.29 0.13
N ILE A 123 9.56 -13.77 -0.44
CA ILE A 123 8.61 -14.63 0.26
C ILE A 123 9.30 -15.90 0.78
N HIS A 124 10.15 -16.52 -0.05
CA HIS A 124 10.89 -17.72 0.33
C HIS A 124 11.95 -17.45 1.41
N THR A 125 12.80 -16.44 1.19
CA THR A 125 13.91 -16.11 2.09
C THR A 125 13.40 -15.68 3.47
N GLU A 126 12.26 -15.01 3.53
CA GLU A 126 11.66 -14.55 4.79
C GLU A 126 10.68 -15.55 5.41
N ARG A 127 10.52 -16.73 4.78
CA ARG A 127 9.66 -17.83 5.26
C ARG A 127 8.21 -17.40 5.50
N LEU A 128 7.67 -16.65 4.55
CA LEU A 128 6.31 -16.10 4.63
C LEU A 128 5.29 -17.14 4.13
N ASP A 129 5.20 -18.27 4.82
CA ASP A 129 4.57 -19.51 4.33
C ASP A 129 3.05 -19.42 4.10
N SER A 130 2.39 -18.41 4.68
CA SER A 130 0.97 -18.11 4.47
C SER A 130 0.68 -17.35 3.16
N LEU A 131 1.72 -16.91 2.44
CA LEU A 131 1.59 -16.16 1.20
C LEU A 131 1.71 -17.07 -0.03
N GLY A 132 0.87 -16.83 -1.03
CA GLY A 132 0.98 -17.39 -2.37
C GLY A 132 0.93 -16.29 -3.42
N LEU A 133 1.42 -16.59 -4.62
CA LEU A 133 1.35 -15.69 -5.78
C LEU A 133 0.43 -16.29 -6.85
N PHE A 134 -0.29 -15.41 -7.56
CA PHE A 134 -1.15 -15.75 -8.69
C PHE A 134 -1.07 -14.64 -9.73
N ASP A 135 -0.79 -14.97 -10.99
CA ASP A 135 -0.71 -13.99 -12.08
C ASP A 135 -1.19 -14.56 -13.43
N LEU A 136 -1.01 -13.81 -14.52
CA LEU A 136 -1.46 -14.22 -15.84
C LEU A 136 -0.79 -15.50 -16.37
N ARG A 137 0.37 -15.89 -15.86
CA ARG A 137 1.06 -17.14 -16.21
C ARG A 137 0.31 -18.33 -15.63
N ASP A 138 -0.28 -18.21 -14.45
CA ASP A 138 -1.12 -19.26 -13.85
C ASP A 138 -2.44 -19.45 -14.61
N VAL A 139 -2.94 -18.39 -15.25
CA VAL A 139 -4.20 -18.42 -16.00
C VAL A 139 -4.00 -18.91 -17.44
N LEU A 140 -2.96 -18.43 -18.11
CA LEU A 140 -2.81 -18.55 -19.58
C LEU A 140 -1.46 -19.17 -20.00
N GLY A 141 -0.69 -19.71 -19.06
CA GLY A 141 0.52 -20.49 -19.30
C GLY A 141 1.63 -19.71 -20.02
N ALA A 142 2.29 -20.37 -20.97
CA ALA A 142 3.46 -19.86 -21.68
C ALA A 142 3.16 -18.88 -22.84
N THR A 143 1.90 -18.46 -23.03
CA THR A 143 1.53 -17.50 -24.09
C THR A 143 2.24 -16.16 -23.90
N SER A 144 2.49 -15.41 -24.98
CA SER A 144 3.08 -14.07 -24.91
C SER A 144 2.24 -13.13 -24.04
N CYS A 145 2.88 -12.15 -23.39
CA CYS A 145 2.17 -11.20 -22.53
C CYS A 145 1.14 -10.35 -23.30
N ALA A 146 1.41 -10.03 -24.56
CA ALA A 146 0.46 -9.32 -25.43
C ALA A 146 -0.80 -10.15 -25.71
N ASP A 147 -0.64 -11.44 -26.07
CA ASP A 147 -1.77 -12.33 -26.31
C ASP A 147 -2.57 -12.60 -25.04
N LYS A 148 -1.89 -12.73 -23.90
CA LYS A 148 -2.54 -12.86 -22.58
C LYS A 148 -3.44 -11.65 -22.30
N ARG A 149 -2.91 -10.43 -22.48
CA ARG A 149 -3.68 -9.19 -22.33
C ARG A 149 -4.86 -9.15 -23.30
N GLY A 150 -4.65 -9.53 -24.57
CA GLY A 150 -5.70 -9.59 -25.59
C GLY A 150 -6.84 -10.55 -25.22
N ARG A 151 -6.53 -11.74 -24.71
CA ARG A 151 -7.52 -12.73 -24.26
C ARG A 151 -8.31 -12.26 -23.04
N ILE A 152 -7.63 -11.71 -22.03
CA ILE A 152 -8.33 -11.15 -20.86
C ILE A 152 -9.22 -9.98 -21.25
N ASP A 153 -8.76 -9.12 -22.14
CA ASP A 153 -9.53 -7.99 -22.66
C ASP A 153 -10.76 -8.43 -23.45
N ALA A 154 -10.67 -9.51 -24.22
CA ALA A 154 -11.79 -10.03 -25.00
C ALA A 154 -12.84 -10.75 -24.13
N GLU A 155 -12.40 -11.53 -23.14
CA GLU A 155 -13.28 -12.41 -22.37
C GLU A 155 -13.86 -11.73 -21.10
N TYR A 156 -13.08 -10.86 -20.45
CA TYR A 156 -13.42 -10.36 -19.12
C TYR A 156 -13.60 -8.85 -19.04
N ALA A 157 -13.08 -8.07 -19.98
CA ALA A 157 -13.11 -6.62 -19.86
C ALA A 157 -14.45 -6.03 -20.31
N PRO A 158 -15.03 -5.05 -19.58
CA PRO A 158 -16.11 -4.24 -20.12
C PRO A 158 -15.61 -3.42 -21.30
N THR A 159 -16.55 -2.90 -22.09
CA THR A 159 -16.26 -1.89 -23.12
C THR A 159 -15.81 -0.59 -22.46
N LEU A 160 -15.04 0.23 -23.19
CA LEU A 160 -14.61 1.54 -22.68
C LEU A 160 -15.79 2.47 -22.38
N ASP A 161 -16.89 2.36 -23.15
CA ASP A 161 -18.06 3.20 -22.95
C ASP A 161 -18.84 2.83 -21.68
N GLU A 162 -18.91 1.53 -21.34
CA GLU A 162 -19.43 1.09 -20.04
C GLU A 162 -18.59 1.64 -18.88
N VAL A 163 -17.25 1.59 -18.99
CA VAL A 163 -16.36 2.15 -17.95
C VAL A 163 -16.54 3.66 -17.81
N ARG A 164 -16.67 4.39 -18.94
CA ARG A 164 -16.94 5.83 -18.93
C ARG A 164 -18.28 6.16 -18.30
N ALA A 165 -19.33 5.42 -18.66
CA ALA A 165 -20.66 5.59 -18.10
C ALA A 165 -20.64 5.33 -16.58
N GLN A 166 -20.00 4.26 -16.14
CA GLN A 166 -19.88 3.93 -14.72
C GLN A 166 -19.08 5.00 -13.96
N ALA A 167 -17.95 5.47 -14.48
CA ALA A 167 -17.16 6.53 -13.85
C ALA A 167 -17.90 7.88 -13.76
N ARG A 168 -18.95 8.10 -14.56
CA ARG A 168 -19.81 9.29 -14.49
C ARG A 168 -20.98 9.10 -13.52
N GLY A 169 -21.56 7.91 -13.48
CA GLY A 169 -22.78 7.60 -12.72
C GLY A 169 -22.57 7.05 -11.32
N ASP A 170 -21.41 6.45 -11.03
CA ASP A 170 -21.08 5.82 -9.75
C ASP A 170 -19.92 6.54 -9.05
N GLU A 171 -20.14 6.93 -7.79
CA GLU A 171 -19.15 7.71 -7.05
C GLU A 171 -17.85 6.93 -6.80
N GLN A 172 -17.95 5.62 -6.53
CA GLN A 172 -16.79 4.79 -6.24
C GLN A 172 -15.95 4.55 -7.50
N ALA A 173 -16.58 4.25 -8.62
CA ALA A 173 -15.94 4.14 -9.92
C ALA A 173 -15.26 5.46 -10.31
N ARG A 174 -15.91 6.61 -10.06
CA ARG A 174 -15.32 7.93 -10.26
C ARG A 174 -14.06 8.13 -9.42
N ARG A 175 -14.10 7.78 -8.13
CA ARG A 175 -12.95 7.89 -7.22
C ARG A 175 -11.79 7.01 -7.68
N LEU A 176 -12.07 5.77 -8.09
CA LEU A 176 -11.05 4.86 -8.64
C LEU A 176 -10.41 5.44 -9.91
N TYR A 177 -11.22 5.92 -10.85
CA TYR A 177 -10.75 6.55 -12.08
C TYR A 177 -9.86 7.78 -11.80
N LEU A 178 -10.26 8.65 -10.87
CA LEU A 178 -9.48 9.82 -10.49
C LEU A 178 -8.17 9.45 -9.79
N GLY A 179 -8.19 8.44 -8.90
CA GLY A 179 -6.99 7.90 -8.26
C GLY A 179 -5.99 7.35 -9.27
N ILE A 180 -6.46 6.53 -10.22
CA ILE A 180 -5.63 6.00 -11.31
C ILE A 180 -5.09 7.10 -12.21
N THR A 181 -5.92 8.10 -12.55
CA THR A 181 -5.46 9.26 -13.34
C THR A 181 -4.31 9.98 -12.64
N ARG A 182 -4.42 10.19 -11.33
CA ARG A 182 -3.37 10.81 -10.51
C ARG A 182 -2.10 9.95 -10.52
N PHE A 183 -2.21 8.63 -10.35
CA PHE A 183 -1.05 7.73 -10.40
C PHE A 183 -0.33 7.78 -11.75
N LEU A 184 -1.05 7.62 -12.85
CA LEU A 184 -0.46 7.68 -14.19
C LEU A 184 0.23 9.01 -14.46
N PHE A 185 -0.32 10.10 -13.91
CA PHE A 185 0.29 11.42 -14.01
C PHE A 185 1.58 11.50 -13.19
N GLU A 186 1.57 11.07 -11.94
CA GLU A 186 2.75 11.09 -11.06
C GLU A 186 3.85 10.10 -11.49
N ASP A 187 3.50 9.02 -12.17
CA ASP A 187 4.45 8.02 -12.68
C ASP A 187 5.11 8.42 -14.00
N THR A 188 4.65 9.50 -14.64
CA THR A 188 5.27 10.01 -15.86
C THR A 188 6.32 11.07 -15.49
N ALA A 189 7.61 10.70 -15.53
CA ALA A 189 8.72 11.61 -15.23
C ALA A 189 9.08 12.53 -16.41
N ASP A 190 9.20 11.96 -17.62
CA ASP A 190 9.80 12.64 -18.79
C ASP A 190 8.79 12.79 -19.93
N PHE A 191 7.78 13.63 -19.74
CA PHE A 191 6.80 13.91 -20.79
C PHE A 191 7.21 15.13 -21.64
N ASP A 192 7.49 14.88 -22.92
CA ASP A 192 7.70 15.93 -23.91
C ASP A 192 6.35 16.57 -24.29
N GLY A 193 5.99 17.65 -23.59
CA GLY A 193 4.77 18.41 -23.83
C GLY A 193 4.26 19.16 -22.60
N THR A 194 3.09 19.80 -22.75
CA THR A 194 2.51 20.57 -21.65
C THR A 194 1.93 19.66 -20.56
N ARG A 195 1.93 20.15 -19.32
CA ARG A 195 1.27 19.51 -18.18
C ARG A 195 -0.20 19.16 -18.48
N SER A 196 -0.92 20.03 -19.19
CA SER A 196 -2.32 19.82 -19.58
C SER A 196 -2.46 18.70 -20.62
N ALA A 197 -1.52 18.58 -21.56
CA ALA A 197 -1.51 17.48 -22.53
C ALA A 197 -1.25 16.14 -21.83
N LEU A 198 -0.30 16.09 -20.89
CA LEU A 198 -0.07 14.91 -20.05
C LEU A 198 -1.33 14.53 -19.27
N GLN A 199 -1.99 15.50 -18.64
CA GLN A 199 -3.21 15.25 -17.87
C GLN A 199 -4.33 14.66 -18.74
N ARG A 200 -4.52 15.14 -19.98
CA ARG A 200 -5.48 14.56 -20.92
C ARG A 200 -5.10 13.11 -21.28
N ARG A 201 -3.85 12.86 -21.65
CA ARG A 201 -3.36 11.50 -21.97
C ARG A 201 -3.54 10.53 -20.80
N CYS A 202 -3.25 10.96 -19.57
CA CYS A 202 -3.45 10.13 -18.38
C CYS A 202 -4.93 9.86 -18.08
N ARG A 203 -5.82 10.83 -18.31
CA ARG A 203 -7.28 10.62 -18.20
C ARG A 203 -7.77 9.56 -19.18
N ASP A 204 -7.37 9.67 -20.45
CA ASP A 204 -7.79 8.70 -21.47
C ASP A 204 -7.26 7.30 -21.15
N ARG A 205 -5.99 7.19 -20.76
CA ARG A 205 -5.34 5.94 -20.39
C ARG A 205 -5.91 5.32 -19.10
N ALA A 206 -6.36 6.15 -18.15
CA ALA A 206 -6.95 5.68 -16.90
C ALA A 206 -8.20 4.83 -17.13
N TYR A 207 -9.01 5.13 -18.16
CA TYR A 207 -10.16 4.27 -18.51
C TYR A 207 -9.71 2.86 -18.90
N SER A 208 -8.64 2.71 -19.67
CA SER A 208 -8.10 1.41 -20.04
C SER A 208 -7.55 0.65 -18.82
N VAL A 209 -6.91 1.35 -17.88
CA VAL A 209 -6.43 0.74 -16.63
C VAL A 209 -7.60 0.28 -15.76
N VAL A 210 -8.64 1.11 -15.59
CA VAL A 210 -9.86 0.71 -14.86
C VAL A 210 -10.53 -0.49 -15.54
N ARG A 211 -10.69 -0.44 -16.86
CA ARG A 211 -11.25 -1.53 -17.68
C ARG A 211 -10.54 -2.84 -17.39
N ARG A 212 -9.21 -2.83 -17.41
CA ARG A 212 -8.41 -4.05 -17.23
C ARG A 212 -8.30 -4.48 -15.76
N SER A 213 -8.41 -3.54 -14.81
CA SER A 213 -8.58 -3.83 -13.38
C SER A 213 -9.89 -4.56 -13.09
N ILE A 214 -10.99 -4.17 -13.75
CA ILE A 214 -12.27 -4.89 -13.68
C ILE A 214 -12.11 -6.29 -14.27
N ALA A 215 -11.47 -6.41 -15.44
CA ALA A 215 -11.22 -7.69 -16.10
C ALA A 215 -10.42 -8.64 -15.19
N TRP A 216 -9.29 -8.19 -14.65
CA TRP A 216 -8.47 -8.96 -13.71
C TRP A 216 -9.25 -9.33 -12.45
N GLY A 217 -10.06 -8.40 -11.95
CA GLY A 217 -10.98 -8.67 -10.86
C GLY A 217 -11.92 -9.84 -11.15
N ARG A 218 -12.46 -9.95 -12.37
CA ARG A 218 -13.34 -11.06 -12.79
C ARG A 218 -12.58 -12.37 -12.94
N VAL A 219 -11.37 -12.35 -13.49
CA VAL A 219 -10.49 -13.53 -13.60
C VAL A 219 -10.20 -14.09 -12.22
N VAL A 220 -9.73 -13.26 -11.28
CA VAL A 220 -9.44 -13.70 -9.91
C VAL A 220 -10.70 -14.29 -9.24
N GLN A 221 -11.87 -13.67 -9.43
CA GLN A 221 -13.12 -14.19 -8.89
C GLN A 221 -13.50 -15.56 -9.48
N ARG A 222 -13.22 -15.79 -10.77
CA ARG A 222 -13.49 -17.06 -11.43
C ARG A 222 -12.58 -18.18 -10.92
N HIS A 223 -11.31 -17.89 -10.68
CA HIS A 223 -10.33 -18.87 -10.19
C HIS A 223 -10.43 -19.11 -8.67
N HIS A 224 -10.86 -18.10 -7.92
CA HIS A 224 -10.98 -18.14 -6.47
C HIS A 224 -12.35 -17.62 -6.01
N PRO A 225 -13.45 -18.31 -6.38
CA PRO A 225 -14.80 -17.87 -6.02
C PRO A 225 -14.95 -17.80 -4.49
N ASP A 226 -14.37 -18.82 -3.82
CA ASP A 226 -14.00 -19.02 -2.42
C ASP A 226 -13.58 -17.78 -1.60
N ALA A 227 -12.83 -16.89 -2.24
CA ALA A 227 -11.93 -16.02 -1.50
C ALA A 227 -12.59 -14.74 -0.97
N LEU A 228 -12.14 -14.30 0.20
CA LEU A 228 -12.36 -12.94 0.67
C LEU A 228 -11.53 -11.96 -0.18
N ARG A 229 -12.24 -11.06 -0.85
CA ARG A 229 -11.66 -10.14 -1.83
C ARG A 229 -11.09 -8.91 -1.14
N LEU A 230 -9.77 -8.84 -1.04
CA LEU A 230 -9.07 -7.63 -0.59
C LEU A 230 -8.78 -6.69 -1.76
N SER A 231 -8.49 -5.44 -1.44
CA SER A 231 -8.18 -4.38 -2.39
C SER A 231 -7.15 -3.43 -1.81
N ILE A 232 -6.14 -3.06 -2.58
CA ILE A 232 -5.26 -1.95 -2.23
C ILE A 232 -5.87 -0.58 -2.50
N HIS A 233 -7.05 -0.49 -3.11
CA HIS A 233 -7.80 0.77 -3.24
C HIS A 233 -8.82 0.92 -2.12
N PRO A 234 -9.16 2.16 -1.72
CA PRO A 234 -10.25 2.41 -0.79
C PRO A 234 -11.55 1.73 -1.22
N GLN A 235 -12.26 1.11 -0.28
CA GLN A 235 -13.57 0.49 -0.53
C GLN A 235 -14.58 0.96 0.53
N PRO A 236 -15.81 1.35 0.12
CA PRO A 236 -16.86 1.70 1.08
C PRO A 236 -17.29 0.46 1.87
N ALA A 237 -17.92 0.68 3.01
CA ALA A 237 -18.61 -0.40 3.70
C ALA A 237 -19.74 -0.96 2.80
N GLY A 238 -20.02 -2.26 2.94
CA GLY A 238 -20.94 -2.99 2.07
C GLY A 238 -20.41 -3.34 0.68
N SER A 239 -19.19 -2.91 0.30
CA SER A 239 -18.55 -3.39 -0.93
C SER A 239 -18.20 -4.88 -0.80
N ALA A 240 -18.28 -5.61 -1.91
CA ALA A 240 -17.77 -6.99 -1.98
C ALA A 240 -16.25 -7.06 -1.74
N LYS A 241 -15.51 -5.96 -2.02
CA LYS A 241 -14.07 -5.87 -1.78
C LYS A 241 -13.81 -5.15 -0.45
N PHE A 242 -12.87 -5.67 0.33
CA PHE A 242 -12.37 -5.02 1.54
C PHE A 242 -11.08 -4.25 1.23
N GLY A 243 -11.10 -2.93 1.37
CA GLY A 243 -9.90 -2.10 1.23
C GLY A 243 -8.95 -2.33 2.40
N ILE A 244 -7.68 -2.71 2.14
CA ILE A 244 -6.66 -2.96 3.16
C ILE A 244 -5.44 -2.03 2.97
N ARG A 245 -4.96 -1.45 4.07
CA ARG A 245 -3.69 -0.72 4.13
C ARG A 245 -2.58 -1.74 4.39
N LEU A 246 -1.50 -1.62 3.61
CA LEU A 246 -0.34 -2.51 3.76
C LEU A 246 0.69 -1.99 4.76
N LEU A 247 0.87 -0.67 4.77
CA LEU A 247 1.80 0.05 5.63
C LEU A 247 1.20 1.41 5.99
N ASP A 248 1.71 2.03 7.04
CA ASP A 248 1.34 3.39 7.40
C ASP A 248 1.76 4.38 6.33
N THR A 249 0.79 5.18 5.87
CA THR A 249 0.97 6.20 4.84
C THR A 249 0.06 7.38 5.13
N PRO A 250 0.53 8.63 4.97
CA PRO A 250 -0.33 9.82 5.06
C PRO A 250 -1.36 9.86 3.93
N ASP A 251 -1.01 9.35 2.75
CA ASP A 251 -1.88 9.31 1.58
C ASP A 251 -2.49 7.92 1.43
N VAL A 252 -3.83 7.87 1.49
CA VAL A 252 -4.64 6.67 1.32
C VAL A 252 -4.53 6.05 -0.08
N TRP A 253 -3.73 6.59 -0.99
CA TRP A 253 -3.47 6.03 -2.32
C TRP A 253 -2.04 5.48 -2.47
N THR A 254 -1.09 5.81 -1.59
CA THR A 254 0.27 5.28 -1.67
C THR A 254 0.32 3.78 -1.42
N THR A 255 1.11 3.07 -2.23
CA THR A 255 1.47 1.66 -2.06
C THR A 255 2.99 1.51 -2.09
N PRO A 256 3.54 0.40 -1.58
CA PRO A 256 4.99 0.17 -1.54
C PRO A 256 5.68 0.36 -2.90
N TRP A 257 5.02 -0.05 -3.98
CA TRP A 257 5.60 0.03 -5.32
C TRP A 257 5.57 1.42 -5.96
N HIS A 258 4.92 2.40 -5.33
CA HIS A 258 4.92 3.80 -5.75
C HIS A 258 5.72 4.71 -4.81
N SER A 259 6.52 4.14 -3.91
CA SER A 259 7.21 4.87 -2.85
C SER A 259 8.48 4.14 -2.39
N CYS A 260 9.10 4.68 -1.35
CA CYS A 260 10.16 4.05 -0.59
C CYS A 260 9.87 4.22 0.91
N VAL A 261 10.50 3.38 1.74
CA VAL A 261 10.35 3.45 3.20
C VAL A 261 11.29 4.50 3.77
N LEU A 262 10.78 5.35 4.66
CA LEU A 262 11.55 6.15 5.61
C LEU A 262 11.40 5.54 7.02
N ARG A 263 12.51 5.13 7.63
CA ARG A 263 12.56 4.66 9.01
C ARG A 263 12.92 5.79 9.94
N HIS A 264 12.08 6.04 10.94
CA HIS A 264 12.34 7.02 11.98
C HIS A 264 13.02 6.39 13.20
N PRO A 265 13.71 7.19 14.03
CA PRO A 265 14.04 6.79 15.39
C PRO A 265 12.79 6.28 16.13
N GLY A 266 12.92 5.22 16.93
CA GLY A 266 11.80 4.60 17.64
C GLY A 266 10.98 3.59 16.82
N GLY A 267 11.43 3.25 15.59
CA GLY A 267 10.88 2.13 14.83
C GLY A 267 9.68 2.45 13.94
N ARG A 268 9.13 3.68 14.02
CA ARG A 268 8.06 4.13 13.11
C ARG A 268 8.55 4.12 11.66
N VAL A 269 7.73 3.57 10.77
CA VAL A 269 7.96 3.55 9.32
C VAL A 269 6.93 4.40 8.60
N GLU A 270 7.33 5.02 7.51
CA GLU A 270 6.44 5.82 6.66
C GLU A 270 6.77 5.57 5.19
N LEU A 271 5.74 5.49 4.32
CA LEU A 271 5.93 5.44 2.87
C LEU A 271 5.95 6.84 2.26
N LEU A 272 7.03 7.18 1.56
CA LEU A 272 7.21 8.48 0.91
C LEU A 272 7.77 8.30 -0.52
N PRO A 273 7.45 9.20 -1.47
CA PRO A 273 8.19 9.29 -2.72
C PRO A 273 9.68 9.56 -2.46
N ARG A 274 10.56 8.89 -3.20
CA ARG A 274 12.03 8.99 -3.07
C ARG A 274 12.54 10.43 -2.96
N HIS A 275 12.12 11.34 -3.85
CA HIS A 275 12.60 12.73 -3.82
C HIS A 275 12.31 13.44 -2.48
N ARG A 276 11.27 13.03 -1.73
CA ARG A 276 10.99 13.54 -0.38
C ARG A 276 11.85 12.85 0.67
N ALA A 277 11.96 11.53 0.61
CA ALA A 277 12.74 10.74 1.56
C ALA A 277 14.24 11.12 1.55
N GLU A 278 14.80 11.41 0.37
CA GLU A 278 16.18 11.88 0.20
C GLU A 278 16.49 13.19 0.95
N ARG A 279 15.49 14.05 1.17
CA ARG A 279 15.67 15.29 1.95
C ARG A 279 15.59 15.07 3.46
N LEU A 280 15.07 13.92 3.89
CA LEU A 280 14.77 13.62 5.29
C LEU A 280 15.72 12.56 5.87
N GLY A 281 16.43 11.82 5.02
CA GLY A 281 17.18 10.63 5.41
C GLY A 281 18.35 10.31 4.50
N SER A 282 19.13 9.32 4.92
CA SER A 282 20.20 8.71 4.12
C SER A 282 19.78 7.32 3.66
N VAL A 283 20.20 6.93 2.46
CA VAL A 283 19.88 5.61 1.91
C VAL A 283 20.64 4.52 2.66
N VAL A 284 19.92 3.48 3.03
CA VAL A 284 20.45 2.25 3.62
C VAL A 284 20.40 1.18 2.55
N SER A 285 21.51 0.46 2.39
CA SER A 285 21.61 -0.66 1.45
C SER A 285 21.43 -1.99 2.19
N ARG A 286 20.81 -2.95 1.51
CA ARG A 286 20.71 -4.35 1.92
C ARG A 286 21.18 -5.21 0.74
N ASP A 287 22.07 -6.16 0.99
CA ASP A 287 22.59 -7.06 -0.04
C ASP A 287 23.15 -6.31 -1.27
N GLY A 288 23.85 -5.20 -1.03
CA GLY A 288 24.45 -4.36 -2.06
C GLY A 288 23.48 -3.47 -2.84
N ARG A 289 22.18 -3.47 -2.51
CA ARG A 289 21.13 -2.70 -3.20
C ARG A 289 20.46 -1.68 -2.27
N PRO A 290 20.02 -0.51 -2.76
CA PRO A 290 19.22 0.42 -1.96
C PRO A 290 17.93 -0.24 -1.45
N ASP A 291 17.67 -0.16 -0.14
CA ASP A 291 16.53 -0.85 0.51
C ASP A 291 15.53 0.14 1.14
N HIS A 292 16.01 1.17 1.85
CA HIS A 292 15.16 2.21 2.46
C HIS A 292 15.96 3.46 2.81
N PHE A 293 15.28 4.50 3.29
CA PHE A 293 15.91 5.66 3.92
C PHE A 293 15.86 5.56 5.45
N GLN A 294 16.94 5.94 6.11
CA GLN A 294 16.98 6.18 7.56
C GLN A 294 16.89 7.68 7.81
N ALA A 295 15.88 8.13 8.56
CA ALA A 295 15.67 9.53 8.87
C ALA A 295 16.85 10.09 9.69
N ILE A 296 17.32 11.27 9.30
CA ILE A 296 18.34 12.02 10.05
C ILE A 296 17.67 12.56 11.31
N ARG A 297 18.28 12.35 12.48
CA ARG A 297 17.78 12.96 13.73
C ARG A 297 17.83 14.49 13.58
N PRO A 298 16.78 15.25 13.92
CA PRO A 298 16.90 16.69 13.98
C PRO A 298 18.02 17.06 14.96
N ILE A 299 18.92 17.97 14.56
CA ILE A 299 19.99 18.51 15.41
C ILE A 299 19.35 19.48 16.42
N ARG A 300 18.58 18.97 17.38
CA ARG A 300 18.12 19.70 18.58
C ARG A 300 17.82 18.70 19.68
N GLU A 301 18.89 18.12 20.24
CA GLU A 301 18.98 17.56 21.60
C GLU A 301 20.42 17.11 21.89
N MET A 302 21.41 17.90 21.47
CA MET A 302 22.84 17.65 21.77
C MET A 302 23.53 18.85 22.44
N THR A 303 22.73 19.69 23.09
CA THR A 303 23.15 20.72 24.04
C THR A 303 22.04 20.68 25.10
N ILE A 304 22.15 20.00 26.23
CA ILE A 304 22.94 20.35 27.41
C ILE A 304 23.13 19.05 28.22
N LEU A 305 24.27 18.37 28.06
CA LEU A 305 24.79 17.37 29.01
C LEU A 305 26.33 17.37 28.93
N SER A 306 26.95 18.56 28.95
CA SER A 306 28.38 18.71 29.19
C SER A 306 28.70 20.12 29.72
N ALA A 307 28.15 20.45 30.88
CA ALA A 307 28.68 21.53 31.71
C ALA A 307 28.44 21.18 33.18
N GLY A 308 29.02 20.06 33.60
CA GLY A 308 29.17 19.72 35.01
C GLY A 308 30.62 19.34 35.24
N THR A 309 31.47 20.32 35.59
CA THR A 309 32.41 20.30 36.73
C THR A 309 33.38 21.48 36.70
N ALA A 310 33.53 22.10 37.89
CA ALA A 310 34.55 23.07 38.35
C ALA A 310 34.35 24.54 37.91
N ALA A 311 34.38 25.56 38.79
CA ALA A 311 34.89 25.65 40.17
C ALA A 311 34.24 26.80 40.96
N GLN A 312 34.27 26.66 42.29
CA GLN A 312 33.93 27.63 43.34
C GLN A 312 34.61 29.00 43.21
N ARG A 313 33.88 30.04 43.66
CA ARG A 313 34.22 31.09 44.65
C ARG A 313 33.07 32.12 44.64
N THR A 314 32.55 32.76 45.69
CA THR A 314 32.68 32.85 47.16
C THR A 314 31.66 33.92 47.58
N HIS A 315 31.00 33.78 48.76
CA HIS A 315 30.45 34.83 49.66
C HIS A 315 29.60 35.97 49.06
N ASP A 316 28.61 36.61 49.67
CA ASP A 316 27.85 36.68 50.93
C ASP A 316 26.68 37.60 50.46
N GLU A 317 25.42 37.56 50.90
CA GLU A 317 24.97 38.03 52.20
C GLU A 317 23.43 38.08 52.15
N ARG A 318 22.84 38.05 53.33
CA ARG A 318 21.41 38.00 53.65
C ARG A 318 20.71 39.31 53.27
N LEU A 319 19.41 39.24 52.95
CA LEU A 319 18.32 39.83 53.75
C LEU A 319 16.99 39.80 52.97
N GLY A 320 15.96 39.28 53.66
CA GLY A 320 14.56 39.32 53.24
C GLY A 320 13.94 40.72 53.32
N PRO A 321 12.66 40.83 52.94
CA PRO A 321 12.07 42.00 52.27
C PRO A 321 11.42 42.99 53.25
N PRO A 322 10.99 44.18 52.77
CA PRO A 322 9.58 44.57 52.98
C PRO A 322 9.01 45.44 51.81
N PRO A 323 7.85 46.13 51.92
CA PRO A 323 6.56 45.64 51.43
C PRO A 323 5.89 46.53 50.36
N LYS A 324 4.70 46.09 49.93
CA LYS A 324 3.75 46.68 48.97
C LYS A 324 3.55 48.20 49.05
N ARG A 325 3.31 48.82 47.88
CA ARG A 325 2.39 49.97 47.75
C ARG A 325 1.38 49.77 46.62
N VAL A 326 0.12 49.95 46.98
CA VAL A 326 -1.06 50.16 46.14
C VAL A 326 -1.29 51.68 46.10
N SER A 327 -1.56 52.24 44.91
CA SER A 327 -2.41 53.44 44.68
C SER A 327 -2.39 53.75 43.17
N THR A 328 -3.46 53.44 42.42
CA THR A 328 -4.56 54.35 42.00
C THR A 328 -4.20 55.44 41.00
N GLY A 329 -4.91 55.43 39.86
CA GLY A 329 -5.44 56.64 39.19
C GLY A 329 -4.66 57.15 37.98
N ALA A 330 -5.10 56.82 36.77
CA ALA A 330 -6.07 57.59 35.98
C ALA A 330 -6.56 56.72 34.81
#